data_AF-L1K1K7-F1
#
_entry.id   AF-L1K1K7-F1
#
_cell.length_a   1.000
_cell.length_b   1.000
_cell.length_c   1.000
_cell.angle_alpha   90.00
_cell.angle_beta   90.00
_cell.angle_gamma   90.00
#
_symmetry.space_group_name_H-M   'P 1'
#
loop_
_entity.id
_entity.type
_entity.pdbx_description
1 polymer ?
#
loop_
_entity_poly.entity_id
_entity_poly.type
_entity_poly.pdbx_seq_one_letter_code
_entity_poly.pdbx_strand_id
1 'polypeptide(L)'
;MGRLMRSDRLVLALLGLALCFGAEYDRDDNGSRVEKSRQDEADQEPECMFMLLSPELDVVYEGRIPSFEIQVSPACPCPSNGEHEIAIWISRESNKRHLNVVTNMSCTFLQEDFGLIDLIDIKDGHWEGGVTFNTLWGMHQPVRFDFVSPFNPQIDVLLPTPGYVYGAGVDPVIVLHIHDITDPHEPLLGILVRITVNGVEGAITRNPGRDKYIHLRESAEGEYFPDGRYDIQLQVLDLLYRPRGEPVSLDVVIDRSKPPASKSDRVLHDCPAPADISRCPNCSSHGTCRGDIVCECDADWIGDTCQHHMLTHTHFLPDLDKEDTATRCHRRSRWVNSTRRIAAAIQQQQNPPSCSDEHVQYLTDMNRHPLAVGHGLRWEALMLGESLKNKSIYLPGPTWSLFSYHKCAGLGLWCHLEHPTTCKAANMSSVREIASQVLVTHVTRRWDFAEGFHDVGMFNWFSTLMGLTVRPRSLLHSELNHMKNVIGFKHPIIGVHIRYGDGCLPNQLHRPPCEPVETYVEEIMRMVMKYEVSTVFLATDSAQALEQLKSNFDFETLHAPVDRSLFDSRWWIDHRAAFGVVDPMQVGESALMDLLLLSECDYFIGTFSSHFSLAAFELSTFKKGYVPPYVSYICILSSA
;
A
#
# COMPACT_ATOMS: atom_id res chain seq x y z
N MET A 1 11.69 60.95 -16.01
CA MET A 1 13.04 60.41 -16.29
C MET A 1 13.05 58.97 -15.78
N GLY A 2 13.18 57.89 -16.54
CA GLY A 2 13.32 57.70 -17.98
C GLY A 2 12.81 56.29 -18.39
N ARG A 3 12.23 56.26 -19.61
CA ARG A 3 12.05 55.22 -20.64
C ARG A 3 12.04 53.73 -20.25
N LEU A 4 10.95 53.00 -20.51
CA LEU A 4 10.52 52.39 -21.81
C LEU A 4 11.47 51.31 -22.35
N MET A 5 11.03 50.05 -22.35
CA MET A 5 11.05 49.15 -23.51
C MET A 5 9.95 48.08 -23.40
N ARG A 6 9.04 48.10 -24.39
CA ARG A 6 8.18 47.00 -24.83
C ARG A 6 8.96 46.17 -25.86
N SER A 7 8.68 44.87 -25.94
CA SER A 7 8.65 44.19 -27.24
C SER A 7 7.72 42.97 -27.18
N ASP A 8 6.61 43.08 -27.91
CA ASP A 8 5.84 41.95 -28.44
C ASP A 8 6.67 41.21 -29.50
N ARG A 9 6.49 39.89 -29.63
CA ARG A 9 6.19 39.24 -30.93
C ARG A 9 5.83 37.76 -30.78
N LEU A 10 4.62 37.50 -31.25
CA LEU A 10 3.97 36.25 -31.59
C LEU A 10 4.39 35.86 -33.02
N VAL A 11 4.86 34.64 -33.27
CA VAL A 11 4.88 34.00 -34.61
C VAL A 11 4.67 32.48 -34.46
N LEU A 12 3.59 32.00 -35.07
CA LEU A 12 3.28 30.61 -35.42
C LEU A 12 4.00 30.22 -36.72
N ALA A 13 4.57 29.02 -36.79
CA ALA A 13 4.68 28.25 -38.03
C ALA A 13 4.95 26.75 -37.76
N LEU A 14 4.09 25.93 -38.37
CA LEU A 14 4.07 24.47 -38.42
C LEU A 14 4.96 23.91 -39.56
N LEU A 15 5.25 22.60 -39.44
CA LEU A 15 5.63 21.60 -40.47
C LEU A 15 7.11 21.46 -40.90
N GLY A 16 7.60 20.23 -40.77
CA GLY A 16 8.80 19.75 -41.45
C GLY A 16 9.43 18.47 -40.88
N LEU A 17 8.67 17.36 -40.77
CA LEU A 17 9.21 16.02 -40.49
C LEU A 17 8.97 15.16 -41.74
N ALA A 18 10.03 14.95 -42.54
CA ALA A 18 10.11 13.87 -43.53
C ALA A 18 11.54 13.71 -44.08
N LEU A 19 12.09 12.50 -43.84
CA LEU A 19 13.03 11.75 -44.68
C LEU A 19 14.52 12.12 -44.66
N CYS A 20 15.23 11.48 -43.71
CA CYS A 20 16.57 10.96 -43.93
C CYS A 20 16.47 9.63 -44.70
N PHE A 21 16.79 9.64 -45.99
CA PHE A 21 17.41 8.49 -46.66
C PHE A 21 18.67 9.00 -47.34
N GLY A 22 19.81 8.46 -46.91
CA GLY A 22 21.12 8.75 -47.49
C GLY A 22 21.19 8.20 -48.91
N ALA A 23 21.57 9.06 -49.85
CA ALA A 23 22.10 8.63 -51.14
C ALA A 23 23.62 8.61 -51.03
N GLU A 24 24.20 7.41 -50.96
CA GLU A 24 25.60 7.18 -51.30
C GLU A 24 25.80 7.49 -52.79
N TYR A 25 26.85 8.26 -53.05
CA TYR A 25 27.22 8.77 -54.35
C TYR A 25 28.35 7.88 -54.88
N ASP A 26 28.03 6.92 -55.75
CA ASP A 26 29.04 6.22 -56.53
C ASP A 26 28.94 6.61 -58.00
N ARG A 27 30.06 7.13 -58.50
CA ARG A 27 30.32 7.41 -59.91
C ARG A 27 30.78 6.11 -60.55
N ASP A 28 30.13 5.72 -61.65
CA ASP A 28 30.84 5.02 -62.71
C ASP A 28 30.28 5.37 -64.11
N ASP A 29 31.23 5.67 -64.99
CA ASP A 29 31.09 5.94 -66.42
C ASP A 29 30.81 4.63 -67.18
N ASN A 30 29.65 4.52 -67.83
CA ASN A 30 29.57 4.13 -69.25
C ASN A 30 28.14 4.13 -69.77
N GLY A 31 27.99 4.62 -71.00
CA GLY A 31 26.70 4.82 -71.65
C GLY A 31 26.04 3.52 -72.12
N SER A 32 24.75 3.40 -71.82
CA SER A 32 23.71 3.03 -72.79
C SER A 32 22.36 3.27 -72.14
N ARG A 33 21.66 4.30 -72.59
CA ARG A 33 20.37 4.72 -72.07
C ARG A 33 19.28 3.79 -72.61
N VAL A 34 18.95 2.76 -71.83
CA VAL A 34 17.68 2.04 -71.93
C VAL A 34 16.81 2.59 -70.81
N GLU A 35 15.92 3.54 -71.15
CA GLU A 35 14.80 3.92 -70.30
C GLU A 35 13.85 2.71 -70.21
N LYS A 36 14.11 1.83 -69.24
CA LYS A 36 13.07 0.92 -68.74
C LYS A 36 12.08 1.77 -67.95
N SER A 37 10.81 1.68 -68.33
CA SER A 37 9.66 2.33 -67.71
C SER A 37 9.71 2.16 -66.19
N ARG A 38 10.04 3.24 -65.49
CA ARG A 38 9.85 3.37 -64.03
C ARG A 38 8.38 3.66 -63.68
N GLN A 39 7.48 3.28 -64.59
CA GLN A 39 6.07 3.64 -64.62
C GLN A 39 5.18 2.44 -64.28
N ASP A 40 5.75 1.24 -64.14
CA ASP A 40 5.03 0.02 -63.77
C ASP A 40 5.12 -0.32 -62.26
N GLU A 41 5.89 0.43 -61.47
CA GLU A 41 5.95 0.30 -59.99
C GLU A 41 5.09 1.34 -59.25
N ALA A 42 4.50 2.32 -59.96
CA ALA A 42 3.66 3.36 -59.36
C ALA A 42 2.15 3.03 -59.33
N ASP A 43 1.76 1.90 -59.93
CA ASP A 43 0.35 1.46 -60.05
C ASP A 43 -0.01 0.30 -59.12
N GLN A 44 0.88 -0.11 -58.20
CA GLN A 44 0.45 -1.00 -57.12
C GLN A 44 -0.36 -0.19 -56.10
N GLU A 45 -1.68 -0.32 -56.18
CA GLU A 45 -2.58 0.15 -55.13
C GLU A 45 -2.04 -0.37 -53.79
N PRO A 46 -1.84 0.50 -52.79
CA PRO A 46 -1.25 0.09 -51.54
C PRO A 46 -2.15 -0.99 -50.92
N GLU A 47 -1.60 -2.18 -50.69
CA GLU A 47 -2.34 -3.25 -50.04
C GLU A 47 -2.69 -2.82 -48.61
N CYS A 48 -3.93 -3.09 -48.20
CA CYS A 48 -4.33 -2.94 -46.80
C CYS A 48 -3.54 -3.95 -45.96
N MET A 49 -2.48 -3.47 -45.31
CA MET A 49 -1.65 -4.26 -44.40
C MET A 49 -2.06 -4.04 -42.95
N PHE A 50 -1.99 -5.14 -42.20
CA PHE A 50 -2.24 -5.19 -40.77
C PHE A 50 -0.99 -5.75 -40.08
N MET A 51 -0.58 -5.10 -38.99
CA MET A 51 0.52 -5.61 -38.15
C MET A 51 0.10 -5.59 -36.69
N LEU A 52 0.31 -6.73 -36.03
CA LEU A 52 0.30 -6.82 -34.58
C LEU A 52 1.75 -6.69 -34.12
N LEU A 53 2.07 -5.57 -33.48
CA LEU A 53 3.42 -5.25 -33.04
C LEU A 53 3.74 -5.84 -31.66
N SER A 54 2.73 -6.20 -30.87
CA SER A 54 2.87 -6.82 -29.56
C SER A 54 1.62 -7.67 -29.21
N PRO A 55 1.74 -8.76 -28.44
CA PRO A 55 2.97 -9.33 -27.92
C PRO A 55 3.82 -9.99 -29.01
N GLU A 56 5.14 -9.88 -28.86
CA GLU A 56 6.12 -10.60 -29.66
C GLU A 56 5.90 -12.12 -29.47
N LEU A 57 5.86 -12.84 -30.59
CA LEU A 57 5.67 -14.28 -30.58
C LEU A 57 6.79 -14.98 -29.81
N ASP A 58 6.39 -15.88 -28.91
CA ASP A 58 7.28 -16.72 -28.10
C ASP A 58 8.21 -15.93 -27.16
N VAL A 59 7.80 -14.72 -26.75
CA VAL A 59 8.52 -13.89 -25.78
C VAL A 59 7.99 -14.09 -24.35
N VAL A 60 8.91 -14.07 -23.40
CA VAL A 60 8.63 -14.09 -21.96
C VAL A 60 8.53 -12.65 -21.45
N TYR A 61 7.32 -12.22 -21.12
CA TYR A 61 7.04 -10.91 -20.55
C TYR A 61 7.22 -10.98 -19.03
N GLU A 62 8.30 -10.38 -18.53
CA GLU A 62 8.57 -10.27 -17.09
C GLU A 62 8.20 -8.86 -16.58
N GLY A 63 7.25 -8.78 -15.66
CA GLY A 63 7.00 -7.54 -14.93
C GLY A 63 6.22 -6.46 -15.69
N ARG A 64 6.01 -6.64 -16.99
CA ARG A 64 5.21 -5.74 -17.83
C ARG A 64 4.05 -6.52 -18.41
N ILE A 65 2.83 -6.06 -18.13
CA ILE A 65 1.63 -6.59 -18.80
C ILE A 65 1.89 -6.46 -20.32
N PRO A 66 1.74 -7.54 -21.10
CA PRO A 66 1.90 -7.46 -22.53
C PRO A 66 0.84 -6.51 -23.08
N SER A 67 1.29 -5.42 -23.69
CA SER A 67 0.43 -4.54 -24.45
C SER A 67 0.13 -5.16 -25.80
N PHE A 68 -1.06 -4.92 -26.33
CA PHE A 68 -1.38 -5.31 -27.71
C PHE A 68 -1.38 -4.05 -28.54
N GLU A 69 -0.32 -3.87 -29.34
CA GLU A 69 -0.20 -2.73 -30.24
C GLU A 69 -0.60 -3.17 -31.65
N ILE A 70 -1.60 -2.48 -32.19
CA ILE A 70 -2.20 -2.78 -33.47
C ILE A 70 -1.96 -1.60 -34.42
N GLN A 71 -1.40 -1.91 -35.59
CA GLN A 71 -1.22 -0.96 -36.68
C GLN A 71 -2.02 -1.38 -37.92
N VAL A 72 -2.77 -0.44 -38.47
CA VAL A 72 -3.55 -0.60 -39.70
C VAL A 72 -3.02 0.36 -40.75
N SER A 73 -2.70 -0.13 -41.94
CA SER A 73 -2.25 0.70 -43.05
C SER A 73 -3.30 1.76 -43.42
N PRO A 74 -2.90 2.99 -43.77
CA PRO A 74 -3.82 4.03 -44.27
C PRO A 74 -4.61 3.60 -45.53
N ALA A 75 -4.13 2.59 -46.25
CA ALA A 75 -4.80 2.04 -47.43
C ALA A 75 -6.02 1.17 -47.10
N CYS A 76 -6.24 0.85 -45.83
CA CYS A 76 -7.39 0.07 -45.40
C CYS A 76 -8.69 0.91 -45.48
N PRO A 77 -9.73 0.42 -46.16
CA PRO A 77 -10.97 1.18 -46.35
C PRO A 77 -11.74 1.33 -45.03
N CYS A 78 -11.78 2.53 -44.46
CA CYS A 78 -12.57 2.84 -43.27
C CYS A 78 -13.98 3.34 -43.65
N PRO A 79 -15.07 2.67 -43.24
CA PRO A 79 -16.42 3.22 -43.35
C PRO A 79 -16.54 4.46 -42.46
N SER A 80 -17.09 5.56 -42.99
CA SER A 80 -17.08 6.86 -42.34
C SER A 80 -17.87 6.98 -41.03
N ASN A 81 -18.57 5.94 -40.57
CA ASN A 81 -19.47 5.99 -39.39
C ASN A 81 -19.54 4.67 -38.58
N GLY A 82 -18.53 3.78 -38.66
CA GLY A 82 -18.56 2.49 -37.95
C GLY A 82 -17.59 2.44 -36.77
N GLU A 83 -18.10 2.14 -35.56
CA GLU A 83 -17.27 1.50 -34.54
C GLU A 83 -16.95 0.08 -35.00
N HIS A 84 -15.69 -0.33 -34.90
CA HIS A 84 -15.26 -1.68 -35.24
C HIS A 84 -14.94 -2.46 -33.98
N GLU A 85 -15.42 -3.71 -33.96
CA GLU A 85 -15.18 -4.64 -32.85
C GLU A 85 -13.84 -5.35 -33.06
N ILE A 86 -12.90 -5.10 -32.16
CA ILE A 86 -11.66 -5.86 -32.04
C ILE A 86 -11.85 -6.86 -30.90
N ALA A 87 -11.78 -8.15 -31.23
CA ALA A 87 -11.86 -9.22 -30.25
C ALA A 87 -10.47 -9.85 -30.08
N ILE A 88 -9.85 -9.61 -28.93
CA ILE A 88 -8.67 -10.35 -28.50
C ILE A 88 -9.16 -11.56 -27.73
N TRP A 89 -8.81 -12.76 -28.20
CA TRP A 89 -9.03 -13.97 -27.44
C TRP A 89 -7.68 -14.58 -27.08
N ILE A 90 -7.45 -14.77 -25.79
CA ILE A 90 -6.28 -15.49 -25.31
C ILE A 90 -6.75 -16.62 -24.41
N SER A 91 -6.10 -17.76 -24.52
CA SER A 91 -6.40 -18.93 -23.74
C SER A 91 -5.15 -19.43 -23.04
N ARG A 92 -5.29 -19.73 -21.76
CA ARG A 92 -4.19 -20.32 -21.00
C ARG A 92 -4.15 -21.81 -21.30
N GLU A 93 -3.01 -22.30 -21.77
CA GLU A 93 -2.84 -23.69 -22.23
C GLU A 93 -3.29 -24.70 -21.15
N SER A 94 -2.99 -24.39 -19.88
CA SER A 94 -3.26 -25.27 -18.74
C SER A 94 -4.74 -25.51 -18.40
N ASN A 95 -5.66 -24.63 -18.79
CA ASN A 95 -7.08 -24.75 -18.40
C ASN A 95 -8.08 -24.33 -19.47
N LYS A 96 -7.62 -23.94 -20.67
CA LYS A 96 -8.44 -23.47 -21.79
C LYS A 96 -9.44 -22.38 -21.40
N ARG A 97 -9.17 -21.61 -20.34
CA ARG A 97 -10.00 -20.44 -20.04
C ARG A 97 -9.72 -19.41 -21.11
N HIS A 98 -10.75 -19.12 -21.90
CA HIS A 98 -10.75 -18.04 -22.87
C HIS A 98 -10.98 -16.74 -22.11
N LEU A 99 -10.03 -15.82 -22.23
CA LEU A 99 -10.25 -14.43 -21.92
C LEU A 99 -10.57 -13.74 -23.25
N ASN A 100 -11.80 -13.24 -23.36
CA ASN A 100 -12.25 -12.49 -24.52
C ASN A 100 -12.31 -11.02 -24.12
N VAL A 101 -11.41 -10.22 -24.67
CA VAL A 101 -11.45 -8.77 -24.54
C VAL A 101 -12.01 -8.23 -25.85
N VAL A 102 -13.20 -7.65 -25.75
CA VAL A 102 -13.87 -6.98 -26.86
C VAL A 102 -13.75 -5.48 -26.64
N THR A 103 -13.14 -4.79 -27.58
CA THR A 103 -13.08 -3.32 -27.56
C THR A 103 -13.61 -2.77 -28.86
N ASN A 104 -14.40 -1.69 -28.76
CA ASN A 104 -14.86 -0.94 -29.91
C ASN A 104 -13.86 0.18 -30.17
N MET A 105 -13.23 0.17 -31.34
CA MET A 105 -12.32 1.24 -31.76
C MET A 105 -12.81 1.86 -33.06
N SER A 106 -12.70 3.18 -33.18
CA SER A 106 -12.94 3.86 -34.46
C SER A 106 -11.82 3.53 -35.44
N CYS A 107 -12.18 3.25 -36.70
CA CYS A 107 -11.20 3.00 -37.75
C CYS A 107 -10.22 4.17 -37.94
N THR A 108 -10.71 5.41 -37.78
CA THR A 108 -9.88 6.62 -37.86
C THR A 108 -8.83 6.67 -36.75
N PHE A 109 -9.17 6.23 -35.54
CA PHE A 109 -8.24 6.19 -34.41
C PHE A 109 -7.07 5.21 -34.67
N LEU A 110 -7.36 4.06 -35.28
CA LEU A 110 -6.34 3.06 -35.64
C LEU A 110 -5.39 3.54 -36.75
N GLN A 111 -5.85 4.43 -37.63
CA GLN A 111 -5.04 4.98 -38.72
C GLN A 111 -4.16 6.16 -38.29
N GLU A 112 -4.59 6.94 -37.29
CA GLU A 112 -3.93 8.19 -36.88
C GLU A 112 -2.95 8.01 -35.71
N ASP A 113 -3.31 7.25 -34.66
CA ASP A 113 -2.62 7.31 -33.36
C ASP A 113 -2.15 5.95 -32.79
N PHE A 114 -2.20 4.88 -33.60
CA PHE A 114 -1.96 3.50 -33.17
C PHE A 114 -2.98 3.01 -32.12
N GLY A 115 -3.56 1.83 -32.33
CA GLY A 115 -4.48 1.24 -31.37
C GLY A 115 -3.72 0.55 -30.25
N LEU A 116 -3.55 1.20 -29.10
CA LEU A 116 -2.99 0.57 -27.91
C LEU A 116 -4.10 0.01 -27.02
N ILE A 117 -4.11 -1.31 -26.82
CA ILE A 117 -5.01 -1.98 -25.88
C ILE A 117 -4.14 -2.43 -24.69
N ASP A 118 -4.16 -1.64 -23.62
CA ASP A 118 -3.14 -1.70 -22.56
C ASP A 118 -3.53 -2.52 -21.32
N LEU A 119 -4.74 -3.08 -21.25
CA LEU A 119 -5.21 -3.68 -20.00
C LEU A 119 -5.92 -4.99 -20.25
N ILE A 120 -5.11 -6.05 -20.29
CA ILE A 120 -5.58 -7.41 -20.10
C ILE A 120 -4.92 -7.95 -18.84
N ASP A 121 -5.71 -8.07 -17.76
CA ASP A 121 -5.26 -8.68 -16.52
C ASP A 121 -5.08 -10.19 -16.76
N ILE A 122 -3.82 -10.58 -16.98
CA ILE A 122 -3.43 -11.96 -17.26
C ILE A 122 -2.58 -12.50 -16.10
N LYS A 123 -2.81 -13.77 -15.78
CA LYS A 123 -2.06 -14.50 -14.75
C LYS A 123 -0.86 -15.23 -15.34
N ASP A 124 0.12 -15.58 -14.51
CA ASP A 124 1.32 -16.29 -14.93
C ASP A 124 1.03 -17.54 -15.75
N GLY A 125 1.80 -17.77 -16.80
CA GLY A 125 1.84 -19.04 -17.51
C GLY A 125 1.93 -18.90 -19.01
N HIS A 126 1.76 -20.04 -19.68
CA HIS A 126 1.73 -20.16 -21.13
C HIS A 126 0.37 -19.73 -21.67
N TRP A 127 0.39 -18.75 -22.56
CA TRP A 127 -0.80 -18.22 -23.23
C TRP A 127 -0.72 -18.46 -24.73
N GLU A 128 -1.79 -19.01 -25.29
CA GLU A 128 -2.01 -19.15 -26.71
C GLU A 128 -3.34 -18.52 -27.10
N GLY A 129 -3.36 -17.75 -28.18
CA GLY A 129 -4.50 -16.94 -28.54
C GLY A 129 -4.49 -16.47 -29.98
N GLY A 130 -5.37 -15.52 -30.25
CA GLY A 130 -5.32 -14.73 -31.47
C GLY A 130 -6.09 -13.43 -31.32
N VAL A 131 -5.77 -12.50 -32.22
CA VAL A 131 -6.53 -11.27 -32.38
C VAL A 131 -7.44 -11.46 -33.60
N THR A 132 -8.74 -11.28 -33.38
CA THR A 132 -9.75 -11.36 -34.43
C THR A 132 -10.38 -9.98 -34.63
N PHE A 133 -10.43 -9.53 -35.88
CA PHE A 133 -11.18 -8.34 -36.25
C PHE A 133 -12.54 -8.77 -36.78
N ASN A 134 -13.59 -8.47 -36.03
CA ASN A 134 -14.97 -8.66 -36.48
C ASN A 134 -15.35 -7.50 -37.41
N THR A 135 -14.70 -7.45 -38.58
CA THR A 135 -15.00 -6.50 -39.65
C THR A 135 -15.12 -7.25 -40.99
N LEU A 136 -15.35 -6.51 -42.08
CA LEU A 136 -15.44 -7.06 -43.45
C LEU A 136 -14.21 -7.88 -43.90
N TRP A 137 -13.10 -7.81 -43.16
CA TRP A 137 -11.83 -8.44 -43.55
C TRP A 137 -11.62 -9.86 -42.98
N GLY A 138 -12.37 -10.28 -41.96
CA GLY A 138 -12.28 -11.64 -41.39
C GLY A 138 -10.87 -12.08 -40.99
N MET A 139 -10.00 -11.13 -40.63
CA MET A 139 -8.58 -11.40 -40.37
C MET A 139 -8.37 -12.00 -38.98
N HIS A 140 -7.49 -12.98 -38.91
CA HIS A 140 -7.07 -13.66 -37.68
C HIS A 140 -5.55 -13.73 -37.62
N GLN A 141 -4.97 -13.24 -36.53
CA GLN A 141 -3.53 -13.32 -36.26
C GLN A 141 -3.31 -14.14 -34.98
N PRO A 142 -2.63 -15.31 -35.04
CA PRO A 142 -2.32 -16.07 -33.84
C PRO A 142 -1.24 -15.37 -33.01
N VAL A 143 -1.34 -15.51 -31.69
CA VAL A 143 -0.33 -15.07 -30.72
C VAL A 143 -0.01 -16.18 -29.74
N ARG A 144 1.27 -16.29 -29.39
CA ARG A 144 1.79 -17.13 -28.31
C ARG A 144 2.81 -16.32 -27.55
N PHE A 145 2.70 -16.32 -26.24
CA PHE A 145 3.65 -15.65 -25.38
C PHE A 145 3.57 -16.26 -23.99
N ASP A 146 4.66 -16.10 -23.26
CA ASP A 146 4.73 -16.45 -21.85
C ASP A 146 4.59 -15.18 -21.04
N PHE A 147 3.68 -15.19 -20.08
CA PHE A 147 3.57 -14.08 -19.15
C PHE A 147 4.02 -14.51 -17.76
N VAL A 148 4.85 -13.66 -17.18
CA VAL A 148 5.40 -13.81 -15.85
C VAL A 148 5.16 -12.51 -15.12
N SER A 149 4.12 -12.48 -14.29
CA SER A 149 3.83 -11.37 -13.40
C SER A 149 5.07 -11.00 -12.59
N PRO A 150 5.30 -9.72 -12.29
CA PRO A 150 6.33 -9.29 -11.34
C PRO A 150 6.06 -9.77 -9.90
N PHE A 151 5.00 -10.55 -9.69
CA PHE A 151 4.62 -11.19 -8.45
C PHE A 151 5.83 -11.59 -7.58
N ASN A 152 5.95 -10.96 -6.42
CA ASN A 152 6.97 -11.28 -5.44
C ASN A 152 6.25 -11.94 -4.25
N PRO A 153 6.17 -13.29 -4.22
CA PRO A 153 5.49 -13.97 -3.14
C PRO A 153 6.19 -13.68 -1.83
N GLN A 154 5.41 -13.36 -0.82
CA GLN A 154 5.84 -13.51 0.56
C GLN A 154 5.17 -14.73 1.17
N ILE A 155 5.98 -15.58 1.81
CA ILE A 155 5.50 -16.70 2.61
C ILE A 155 5.50 -16.22 4.06
N ASP A 156 4.30 -16.05 4.62
CA ASP A 156 4.15 -15.92 6.07
C ASP A 156 3.92 -17.31 6.66
N VAL A 157 4.84 -17.72 7.53
CA VAL A 157 4.67 -18.95 8.29
C VAL A 157 3.95 -18.60 9.58
N LEU A 158 2.68 -18.99 9.66
CA LEU A 158 1.86 -18.74 10.85
C LEU A 158 2.21 -19.72 11.98
N LEU A 159 2.58 -20.94 11.61
CA LEU A 159 3.01 -22.00 12.53
C LEU A 159 3.99 -22.95 11.81
N PRO A 160 4.99 -23.50 12.52
CA PRO A 160 5.35 -23.20 13.90
C PRO A 160 6.08 -21.85 14.06
N THR A 161 5.91 -21.18 15.20
CA THR A 161 6.78 -20.05 15.58
C THR A 161 8.20 -20.56 15.92
N PRO A 162 9.26 -19.75 15.77
CA PRO A 162 10.61 -20.14 16.18
C PRO A 162 10.64 -20.72 17.61
N GLY A 163 11.28 -21.88 17.78
CA GLY A 163 11.39 -22.56 19.09
C GLY A 163 10.19 -23.43 19.49
N TYR A 164 9.17 -23.57 18.64
CA TYR A 164 8.04 -24.47 18.91
C TYR A 164 8.46 -25.93 18.91
N VAL A 165 7.87 -26.73 19.81
CA VAL A 165 8.15 -28.17 19.95
C VAL A 165 6.86 -28.96 19.81
N TYR A 166 6.80 -29.88 18.85
CA TYR A 166 5.66 -30.79 18.67
C TYR A 166 5.78 -31.98 19.62
N GLY A 167 4.83 -32.09 20.56
CA GLY A 167 4.72 -33.20 21.52
C GLY A 167 3.99 -34.43 20.97
N ALA A 168 3.86 -35.48 21.79
CA ALA A 168 3.20 -36.72 21.41
C ALA A 168 1.75 -36.53 20.94
N GLY A 169 1.38 -37.20 19.84
CA GLY A 169 0.00 -37.25 19.34
C GLY A 169 -0.48 -35.96 18.67
N VAL A 170 0.44 -35.04 18.33
CA VAL A 170 0.16 -33.82 17.58
C VAL A 170 0.81 -33.95 16.20
N ASP A 171 -0.01 -33.84 15.15
CA ASP A 171 0.50 -33.80 13.78
C ASP A 171 1.28 -32.50 13.59
N PRO A 172 2.55 -32.56 13.17
CA PRO A 172 3.30 -31.36 12.83
C PRO A 172 2.71 -30.77 11.55
N VAL A 173 2.00 -29.66 11.73
CA VAL A 173 1.36 -28.91 10.65
C VAL A 173 2.02 -27.54 10.55
N ILE A 174 2.55 -27.25 9.37
CA ILE A 174 2.97 -25.91 8.99
C ILE A 174 1.76 -25.21 8.38
N VAL A 175 1.41 -24.04 8.90
CA VAL A 175 0.36 -23.20 8.31
C VAL A 175 1.04 -22.08 7.56
N LEU A 176 0.83 -22.04 6.25
CA LEU A 176 1.36 -21.01 5.38
C LEU A 176 0.27 -20.10 4.89
N HIS A 177 0.55 -18.81 4.92
CA HIS A 177 -0.17 -17.79 4.19
C HIS A 177 0.76 -17.26 3.11
N ILE A 178 0.43 -17.58 1.85
CA ILE A 178 1.20 -17.09 0.70
C ILE A 178 0.38 -16.00 0.06
N HIS A 179 0.95 -14.81 0.01
CA HIS A 179 0.30 -13.65 -0.53
C HIS A 179 1.26 -12.91 -1.44
N ASP A 180 0.69 -12.10 -2.31
CA ASP A 180 1.48 -11.20 -3.13
C ASP A 180 1.85 -9.97 -2.35
N ILE A 181 3.13 -9.60 -2.41
CA ILE A 181 3.59 -8.28 -1.99
C ILE A 181 2.93 -7.19 -2.85
N THR A 182 2.52 -7.50 -4.08
CA THR A 182 1.80 -6.55 -4.94
C THR A 182 0.26 -6.55 -4.75
N ASP A 183 -0.38 -7.68 -4.46
CA ASP A 183 -1.81 -7.77 -4.10
C ASP A 183 -2.11 -8.85 -3.03
N PRO A 184 -2.19 -8.47 -1.74
CA PRO A 184 -2.41 -9.44 -0.66
C PRO A 184 -3.84 -10.03 -0.62
N HIS A 185 -4.77 -9.54 -1.45
CA HIS A 185 -6.17 -9.96 -1.44
C HIS A 185 -6.53 -10.91 -2.58
N GLU A 186 -5.75 -10.95 -3.66
CA GLU A 186 -5.93 -11.93 -4.71
C GLU A 186 -5.41 -13.32 -4.28
N PRO A 187 -6.25 -14.37 -4.32
CA PRO A 187 -5.75 -15.72 -4.14
C PRO A 187 -4.80 -16.06 -5.28
N LEU A 188 -3.58 -16.43 -4.92
CA LEU A 188 -2.56 -16.81 -5.88
C LEU A 188 -2.92 -18.13 -6.55
N LEU A 189 -3.53 -18.03 -7.71
CA LEU A 189 -3.92 -19.17 -8.52
C LEU A 189 -2.71 -19.70 -9.27
N GLY A 190 -2.29 -20.92 -8.92
CA GLY A 190 -1.28 -21.66 -9.69
C GLY A 190 0.12 -21.66 -9.08
N ILE A 191 0.35 -21.09 -7.90
CA ILE A 191 1.65 -21.23 -7.26
C ILE A 191 1.90 -22.66 -6.75
N LEU A 192 3.16 -23.06 -6.77
CA LEU A 192 3.66 -24.31 -6.19
C LEU A 192 4.52 -23.96 -4.98
N VAL A 193 4.52 -24.82 -3.96
CA VAL A 193 5.47 -24.69 -2.85
C VAL A 193 6.36 -25.91 -2.86
N ARG A 194 7.67 -25.69 -3.05
CA ARG A 194 8.70 -26.69 -2.83
C ARG A 194 9.06 -26.70 -1.35
N ILE A 195 9.00 -27.87 -0.75
CA ILE A 195 9.38 -28.10 0.64
C ILE A 195 10.66 -28.94 0.63
N THR A 196 11.71 -28.45 1.30
CA THR A 196 12.97 -29.18 1.48
C THR A 196 13.17 -29.44 2.96
N VAL A 197 13.45 -30.67 3.36
CA VAL A 197 13.67 -31.04 4.77
C VAL A 197 15.08 -31.57 4.93
N ASN A 198 15.89 -30.93 5.77
CA ASN A 198 17.31 -31.25 5.99
C ASN A 198 18.11 -31.34 4.68
N GLY A 199 17.82 -30.46 3.71
CA GLY A 199 18.46 -30.44 2.39
C GLY A 199 17.96 -31.50 1.40
N VAL A 200 17.02 -32.37 1.80
CA VAL A 200 16.39 -33.34 0.91
C VAL A 200 15.10 -32.75 0.35
N GLU A 201 14.98 -32.70 -0.98
CA GLU A 201 13.77 -32.20 -1.64
C GLU A 201 12.58 -33.11 -1.33
N GLY A 202 11.57 -32.54 -0.69
CA GLY A 202 10.32 -33.21 -0.33
C GLY A 202 9.25 -33.05 -1.40
N ALA A 203 7.99 -33.08 -0.99
CA ALA A 203 6.85 -32.96 -1.91
C ALA A 203 6.66 -31.52 -2.43
N ILE A 204 6.30 -31.40 -3.72
CA ILE A 204 5.76 -30.17 -4.30
C ILE A 204 4.25 -30.18 -4.12
N THR A 205 3.68 -29.17 -3.45
CA THR A 205 2.22 -29.07 -3.26
C THR A 205 1.61 -27.96 -4.10
N ARG A 206 0.48 -28.26 -4.78
CA ARG A 206 -0.22 -27.33 -5.67
C ARG A 206 -1.33 -26.57 -4.93
N ASN A 207 -1.45 -25.26 -5.18
CA ASN A 207 -2.33 -24.38 -4.43
C ASN A 207 -3.65 -24.02 -5.15
N PRO A 208 -4.83 -24.21 -4.52
CA PRO A 208 -6.07 -23.57 -4.95
C PRO A 208 -6.69 -22.57 -3.94
N GLY A 209 -6.05 -22.12 -2.85
CA GLY A 209 -6.69 -21.25 -1.85
C GLY A 209 -5.78 -20.49 -0.87
N ARG A 210 -6.39 -19.68 0.04
CA ARG A 210 -5.72 -18.71 0.93
C ARG A 210 -4.93 -19.33 2.11
N ASP A 211 -5.44 -20.39 2.73
CA ASP A 211 -4.76 -21.04 3.88
C ASP A 211 -4.44 -22.50 3.55
N LYS A 212 -3.15 -22.88 3.67
CA LYS A 212 -2.70 -24.26 3.47
C LYS A 212 -2.06 -24.81 4.74
N TYR A 213 -2.58 -25.96 5.14
CA TYR A 213 -1.99 -26.84 6.16
C TYR A 213 -1.07 -27.82 5.45
N ILE A 214 0.23 -27.66 5.62
CA ILE A 214 1.24 -28.62 5.17
C ILE A 214 1.49 -29.56 6.33
N HIS A 215 0.97 -30.78 6.21
CA HIS A 215 1.30 -31.85 7.14
C HIS A 215 2.72 -32.34 6.83
N LEU A 216 3.62 -32.23 7.80
CA LEU A 216 4.96 -32.79 7.68
C LEU A 216 4.87 -34.31 7.82
N ARG A 217 5.02 -35.01 6.70
CA ARG A 217 5.11 -36.47 6.61
C ARG A 217 6.35 -36.86 5.82
N GLU A 218 6.98 -37.96 6.23
CA GLU A 218 8.23 -38.47 5.67
C GLU A 218 8.02 -39.10 4.28
N SER A 219 6.81 -39.58 4.00
CA SER A 219 6.44 -40.18 2.71
C SER A 219 5.00 -39.84 2.30
N ALA A 220 4.70 -39.99 1.01
CA ALA A 220 3.33 -39.92 0.49
C ALA A 220 2.40 -40.97 1.11
N GLU A 221 2.98 -42.04 1.66
CA GLU A 221 2.28 -43.17 2.32
C GLU A 221 1.97 -42.90 3.79
N GLY A 222 2.44 -41.78 4.35
CA GLY A 222 1.90 -41.19 5.57
C GLY A 222 2.66 -41.48 6.86
N GLU A 223 3.91 -41.92 6.79
CA GLU A 223 4.74 -42.07 7.99
C GLU A 223 5.13 -40.70 8.57
N TYR A 224 5.01 -40.57 9.89
CA TYR A 224 5.31 -39.34 10.61
C TYR A 224 6.81 -39.21 10.85
N PHE A 225 7.36 -38.00 10.66
CA PHE A 225 8.76 -37.69 11.00
C PHE A 225 9.13 -38.17 12.41
N PRO A 226 10.28 -38.85 12.58
CA PRO A 226 10.75 -39.29 13.90
C PRO A 226 11.05 -38.11 14.85
N ASP A 227 11.33 -38.40 16.12
CA ASP A 227 11.80 -37.36 17.03
C ASP A 227 13.14 -36.80 16.54
N GLY A 228 13.29 -35.48 16.54
CA GLY A 228 14.46 -34.82 15.97
C GLY A 228 14.26 -33.33 15.73
N ARG A 229 15.35 -32.68 15.28
CA ARG A 229 15.37 -31.29 14.83
C ARG A 229 15.44 -31.29 13.31
N TYR A 230 14.60 -30.48 12.68
CA TYR A 230 14.40 -30.43 11.25
C TYR A 230 14.57 -29.00 10.75
N ASP A 231 15.44 -28.82 9.77
CA ASP A 231 15.53 -27.59 8.99
C ASP A 231 14.62 -27.71 7.76
N ILE A 232 13.58 -26.89 7.71
CA ILE A 232 12.55 -26.95 6.67
C ILE A 232 12.63 -25.67 5.85
N GLN A 233 12.97 -25.80 4.57
CA GLN A 233 12.98 -24.68 3.63
C GLN A 233 11.75 -24.73 2.74
N LEU A 234 11.08 -23.58 2.64
CA LEU A 234 9.89 -23.38 1.83
C LEU A 234 10.23 -22.39 0.72
N GLN A 235 10.08 -22.82 -0.54
CA GLN A 235 10.30 -21.99 -1.71
C GLN A 235 9.02 -21.94 -2.54
N VAL A 236 8.50 -20.73 -2.79
CA VAL A 236 7.43 -20.56 -3.78
C VAL A 236 8.03 -20.75 -5.17
N LEU A 237 7.35 -21.53 -6.00
CA LEU A 237 7.62 -21.63 -7.42
C LEU A 237 6.42 -21.09 -8.21
N ASP A 238 6.70 -20.51 -9.37
CA ASP A 238 5.67 -20.24 -10.37
C ASP A 238 5.19 -21.54 -11.06
N LEU A 239 4.25 -21.41 -11.99
CA LEU A 239 3.77 -22.57 -12.77
C LEU A 239 4.80 -23.17 -13.72
N LEU A 240 5.89 -22.46 -13.97
CA LEU A 240 7.03 -22.92 -14.76
C LEU A 240 8.12 -23.54 -13.87
N TYR A 241 7.81 -23.80 -12.59
CA TYR A 241 8.72 -24.36 -11.58
C TYR A 241 9.95 -23.48 -11.28
N ARG A 242 9.90 -22.19 -11.58
CA ARG A 242 10.98 -21.25 -11.26
C ARG A 242 10.78 -20.67 -9.86
N PRO A 243 11.85 -20.53 -9.05
CA PRO A 243 11.75 -19.97 -7.71
C PRO A 243 11.34 -18.51 -7.75
N ARG A 244 10.46 -18.14 -6.81
CA ARG A 244 9.94 -16.78 -6.61
C ARG A 244 10.10 -16.41 -5.14
N GLY A 245 10.60 -15.19 -4.88
CA GLY A 245 10.91 -14.73 -3.53
C GLY A 245 12.08 -15.50 -2.87
N GLU A 246 12.49 -15.03 -1.70
CA GLU A 246 13.49 -15.72 -0.88
C GLU A 246 12.88 -16.97 -0.21
N PRO A 247 13.63 -18.08 -0.09
CA PRO A 247 13.17 -19.24 0.64
C PRO A 247 13.03 -18.91 2.13
N VAL A 248 11.95 -19.38 2.75
CA VAL A 248 11.77 -19.28 4.20
C VAL A 248 12.29 -20.54 4.86
N SER A 249 13.22 -20.39 5.81
CA SER A 249 13.76 -21.49 6.60
C SER A 249 13.10 -21.55 7.98
N LEU A 250 12.71 -22.76 8.39
CA LEU A 250 12.04 -23.05 9.65
C LEU A 250 12.79 -24.13 10.41
N ASP A 251 13.08 -23.85 11.67
CA ASP A 251 13.66 -24.84 12.58
C ASP A 251 12.54 -25.47 13.43
N VAL A 252 12.28 -26.76 13.20
CA VAL A 252 11.18 -27.50 13.82
C VAL A 252 11.73 -28.62 14.68
N VAL A 253 11.32 -28.67 15.95
CA VAL A 253 11.66 -29.75 16.86
C VAL A 253 10.45 -30.64 17.10
N ILE A 254 10.60 -31.93 16.85
CA ILE A 254 9.61 -32.96 17.19
C ILE A 254 10.17 -33.74 18.38
N ASP A 255 9.45 -33.71 19.50
CA ASP A 255 9.82 -34.40 20.74
C ASP A 255 8.58 -35.06 21.35
N ARG A 256 8.30 -36.30 20.95
CA ARG A 256 7.15 -37.06 21.43
C ARG A 256 7.28 -37.50 22.89
N SER A 257 8.43 -37.29 23.54
CA SER A 257 8.51 -37.50 24.99
C SER A 257 7.73 -36.43 25.78
N LYS A 258 7.46 -35.27 25.17
CA LYS A 258 6.67 -34.19 25.78
C LYS A 258 5.17 -34.42 25.58
N PRO A 259 4.34 -34.17 26.61
CA PRO A 259 2.89 -34.31 26.50
C PRO A 259 2.33 -33.34 25.45
N PRO A 260 1.22 -33.69 24.77
CA PRO A 260 0.56 -32.78 23.83
C PRO A 260 0.18 -31.49 24.56
N ALA A 261 0.67 -30.33 24.09
CA ALA A 261 0.22 -29.04 24.61
C ALA A 261 -1.31 -29.01 24.53
N SER A 262 -1.97 -28.89 25.68
CA SER A 262 -3.39 -29.18 25.86
C SER A 262 -4.26 -28.45 24.85
N LYS A 263 -5.25 -29.17 24.31
CA LYS A 263 -6.08 -28.81 23.15
C LYS A 263 -7.10 -27.67 23.38
N SER A 264 -7.06 -26.90 24.47
CA SER A 264 -8.12 -25.92 24.78
C SER A 264 -7.74 -24.43 24.81
N ASP A 265 -6.46 -24.04 24.73
CA ASP A 265 -6.07 -22.60 24.82
C ASP A 265 -5.14 -22.14 23.69
N ARG A 266 -5.12 -22.84 22.56
CA ARG A 266 -4.25 -22.51 21.41
C ARG A 266 -4.80 -21.37 20.54
N VAL A 267 -4.87 -20.17 21.12
CA VAL A 267 -4.70 -18.91 20.36
C VAL A 267 -3.34 -18.37 20.77
N LEU A 268 -2.59 -17.83 19.80
CA LEU A 268 -1.35 -17.06 19.99
C LEU A 268 -1.35 -16.30 21.33
N HIS A 269 -0.18 -16.16 21.96
CA HIS A 269 0.13 -15.33 23.15
C HIS A 269 0.39 -16.09 24.47
N ASP A 270 1.15 -17.18 24.45
CA ASP A 270 2.01 -17.45 25.61
C ASP A 270 3.16 -16.46 25.56
N CYS A 271 2.91 -15.24 26.05
CA CYS A 271 3.98 -14.30 26.35
C CYS A 271 4.97 -15.03 27.27
N PRO A 272 6.29 -14.95 26.98
CA PRO A 272 7.27 -15.67 27.78
C PRO A 272 7.05 -15.31 29.25
N ALA A 273 6.88 -16.33 30.09
CA ALA A 273 6.91 -16.12 31.53
C ALA A 273 8.25 -15.43 31.83
N PRO A 274 8.25 -14.21 32.38
CA PRO A 274 9.50 -13.49 32.54
C PRO A 274 10.39 -14.26 33.47
N ALA A 275 11.63 -14.43 33.02
CA ALA A 275 12.67 -14.99 33.85
C ALA A 275 12.88 -14.02 35.01
N ASP A 276 12.54 -14.47 36.23
CA ASP A 276 13.09 -13.93 37.48
C ASP A 276 12.46 -12.62 38.03
N ILE A 277 11.13 -12.44 37.92
CA ILE A 277 10.42 -11.38 38.66
C ILE A 277 9.62 -12.02 39.80
N SER A 278 10.19 -12.00 41.02
CA SER A 278 9.52 -12.54 42.21
C SER A 278 8.45 -11.61 42.81
N ARG A 279 8.36 -10.35 42.35
CA ARG A 279 7.35 -9.38 42.76
C ARG A 279 7.04 -8.39 41.66
N CYS A 280 5.75 -8.11 41.51
CA CYS A 280 5.24 -7.14 40.57
C CYS A 280 5.81 -5.75 40.85
N PRO A 281 6.20 -5.00 39.82
CA PRO A 281 6.56 -3.61 40.01
C PRO A 281 5.36 -2.81 40.54
N ASN A 282 5.62 -1.74 41.27
CA ASN A 282 4.59 -0.80 41.66
C ASN A 282 4.01 -0.15 40.39
N CYS A 283 2.76 -0.46 40.02
CA CYS A 283 2.12 0.01 38.77
C CYS A 283 1.70 1.49 38.80
N SER A 284 2.46 2.34 39.51
CA SER A 284 2.30 3.78 39.61
C SER A 284 0.87 4.27 39.88
N SER A 285 0.03 3.45 40.53
CA SER A 285 -1.41 3.68 40.73
C SER A 285 -2.28 3.79 39.46
N HIS A 286 -1.73 3.47 38.29
CA HIS A 286 -2.39 3.59 36.98
C HIS A 286 -2.46 2.23 36.27
N GLY A 287 -2.62 1.17 37.06
CA GLY A 287 -2.71 -0.19 36.57
C GLY A 287 -2.86 -1.18 37.70
N THR A 288 -3.15 -2.42 37.32
CA THR A 288 -3.29 -3.54 38.24
C THR A 288 -2.17 -4.54 37.97
N CYS A 289 -1.63 -5.11 39.04
CA CYS A 289 -0.66 -6.19 38.88
C CYS A 289 -1.37 -7.48 38.48
N ARG A 290 -0.89 -8.14 37.42
CA ARG A 290 -1.38 -9.45 37.00
C ARG A 290 -0.31 -10.52 37.17
N GLY A 291 -0.66 -11.57 37.90
CA GLY A 291 0.20 -12.75 38.11
C GLY A 291 1.50 -12.45 38.84
N ASP A 292 1.55 -11.40 39.68
CA ASP A 292 2.73 -10.93 40.42
C ASP A 292 3.94 -10.53 39.55
N ILE A 293 3.70 -10.27 38.26
CA ILE A 293 4.77 -10.25 37.27
C ILE A 293 4.72 -9.02 36.35
N VAL A 294 3.54 -8.64 35.84
CA VAL A 294 3.39 -7.53 34.88
C VAL A 294 2.31 -6.55 35.33
N CYS A 295 2.56 -5.25 35.10
CA CYS A 295 1.54 -4.21 35.24
C CYS A 295 0.60 -4.15 34.03
N GLU A 296 -0.68 -4.40 34.28
CA GLU A 296 -1.78 -4.17 33.35
C GLU A 296 -2.30 -2.74 33.53
N CYS A 297 -1.87 -1.84 32.64
CA CYS A 297 -2.13 -0.41 32.75
C CYS A 297 -3.59 -0.04 32.50
N ASP A 298 -4.04 1.03 33.13
CA ASP A 298 -5.33 1.64 32.84
C ASP A 298 -5.35 2.21 31.41
N ALA A 299 -6.55 2.56 30.94
CA ALA A 299 -6.74 3.20 29.64
C ALA A 299 -5.81 4.41 29.46
N ASP A 300 -5.17 4.51 28.28
CA ASP A 300 -4.20 5.56 27.90
C ASP A 300 -2.89 5.61 28.71
N TRP A 301 -2.67 4.70 29.67
CA TRP A 301 -1.40 4.55 30.38
C TRP A 301 -0.54 3.44 29.78
N ILE A 302 0.76 3.70 29.67
CA ILE A 302 1.78 2.80 29.14
C ILE A 302 3.09 2.87 29.96
N GLY A 303 4.10 2.10 29.55
CA GLY A 303 5.38 1.97 30.23
C GLY A 303 5.35 0.94 31.35
N ASP A 304 6.48 0.31 31.67
CA ASP A 304 6.53 -0.94 32.47
C ASP A 304 5.84 -0.88 33.83
N THR A 305 5.74 0.31 34.41
CA THR A 305 5.04 0.57 35.67
C THR A 305 3.80 1.44 35.48
N CYS A 306 3.27 1.56 34.27
CA CYS A 306 2.14 2.40 33.89
C CYS A 306 2.34 3.88 34.22
N GLN A 307 3.58 4.36 34.08
CA GLN A 307 4.01 5.69 34.48
C GLN A 307 3.83 6.75 33.39
N HIS A 308 3.53 6.35 32.15
CA HIS A 308 3.43 7.25 31.01
C HIS A 308 1.99 7.32 30.49
N HIS A 309 1.35 8.47 30.66
CA HIS A 309 0.05 8.78 30.08
C HIS A 309 0.18 9.33 28.66
N MET A 310 -0.40 8.65 27.68
CA MET A 310 -0.25 8.90 26.24
C MET A 310 -0.65 10.31 25.79
N LEU A 311 -1.69 10.87 26.41
CA LEU A 311 -2.25 12.13 25.91
C LEU A 311 -1.52 13.36 26.45
N THR A 312 -0.73 13.20 27.52
CA THR A 312 -0.13 14.32 28.27
C THR A 312 1.39 14.31 28.23
N HIS A 313 2.02 13.14 28.10
CA HIS A 313 3.48 13.06 28.01
C HIS A 313 3.95 13.32 26.58
N THR A 314 5.00 14.12 26.49
CA THR A 314 5.67 14.48 25.24
C THR A 314 6.64 13.41 24.75
N HIS A 315 7.01 12.44 25.58
CA HIS A 315 7.95 11.40 25.20
C HIS A 315 7.68 10.10 25.94
N PHE A 316 8.05 9.00 25.28
CA PHE A 316 8.08 7.66 25.84
C PHE A 316 9.33 6.96 25.29
N LEU A 317 10.35 6.79 26.14
CA LEU A 317 11.62 6.16 25.79
C LEU A 317 11.94 5.03 26.76
N PRO A 318 11.33 3.84 26.62
CA PRO A 318 11.58 2.71 27.51
C PRO A 318 13.05 2.27 27.47
N ASP A 319 13.56 1.67 28.55
CA ASP A 319 14.98 1.26 28.63
C ASP A 319 15.28 0.05 27.76
N LEU A 320 14.29 -0.80 27.52
CA LEU A 320 14.39 -1.95 26.63
C LEU A 320 13.43 -1.77 25.46
N ASP A 321 13.98 -1.71 24.26
CA ASP A 321 13.19 -1.69 23.02
C ASP A 321 12.90 -3.10 22.48
N LYS A 322 13.39 -4.16 23.12
CA LYS A 322 13.16 -5.51 22.62
C LYS A 322 11.68 -5.88 22.71
N GLU A 323 11.12 -6.36 21.60
CA GLU A 323 9.76 -6.89 21.51
C GLU A 323 9.49 -8.02 22.53
N ASP A 324 10.55 -8.67 22.99
CA ASP A 324 10.51 -9.88 23.83
C ASP A 324 10.29 -9.63 25.33
N THR A 325 10.10 -8.39 25.77
CA THR A 325 9.73 -8.20 27.18
C THR A 325 8.32 -8.74 27.42
N ALA A 326 8.16 -9.55 28.48
CA ALA A 326 6.86 -10.12 28.86
C ALA A 326 5.78 -9.02 28.96
N THR A 327 6.16 -7.86 29.51
CA THR A 327 5.33 -6.66 29.60
C THR A 327 4.85 -6.17 28.24
N ARG A 328 5.74 -6.00 27.25
CA ARG A 328 5.37 -5.54 25.89
C ARG A 328 4.49 -6.56 25.20
N CYS A 329 4.76 -7.86 25.35
CA CYS A 329 3.90 -8.91 24.81
C CYS A 329 2.48 -8.87 25.40
N HIS A 330 2.34 -8.74 26.73
CA HIS A 330 1.03 -8.64 27.38
C HIS A 330 0.25 -7.39 26.91
N ARG A 331 0.93 -6.25 26.77
CA ARG A 331 0.33 -5.03 26.21
C ARG A 331 -0.14 -5.22 24.79
N ARG A 332 0.71 -5.84 23.95
CA ARG A 332 0.37 -6.15 22.57
C ARG A 332 -0.86 -7.04 22.47
N SER A 333 -0.93 -8.09 23.28
CA SER A 333 -2.10 -8.98 23.34
C SER A 333 -3.37 -8.21 23.71
N ARG A 334 -3.33 -7.36 24.74
CA ARG A 334 -4.48 -6.52 25.11
C ARG A 334 -4.88 -5.55 24.00
N TRP A 335 -3.91 -4.88 23.38
CA TRP A 335 -4.16 -3.94 22.29
C TRP A 335 -4.83 -4.65 21.11
N VAL A 336 -4.25 -5.77 20.65
CA VAL A 336 -4.77 -6.60 19.56
C VAL A 336 -6.19 -7.08 19.88
N ASN A 337 -6.47 -7.48 21.13
CA ASN A 337 -7.82 -7.88 21.54
C ASN A 337 -8.82 -6.72 21.47
N SER A 338 -8.46 -5.53 21.95
CA SER A 338 -9.30 -4.33 21.84
C SER A 338 -9.54 -3.93 20.38
N THR A 339 -8.48 -3.93 19.56
CA THR A 339 -8.57 -3.67 18.13
C THR A 339 -9.49 -4.66 17.44
N ARG A 340 -9.38 -5.96 17.74
CA ARG A 340 -10.26 -7.00 17.18
C ARG A 340 -11.72 -6.79 17.58
N ARG A 341 -12.00 -6.41 18.83
CA ARG A 341 -13.37 -6.08 19.29
C ARG A 341 -13.96 -4.91 18.49
N ILE A 342 -13.21 -3.82 18.35
CA ILE A 342 -13.66 -2.64 17.60
C ILE A 342 -13.84 -2.97 16.12
N ALA A 343 -12.86 -3.62 15.50
CA ALA A 343 -12.90 -4.03 14.10
C ALA A 343 -14.08 -4.95 13.82
N ALA A 344 -14.38 -5.91 14.69
CA ALA A 344 -15.54 -6.80 14.54
C ALA A 344 -16.86 -6.02 14.62
N ALA A 345 -16.99 -5.08 15.55
CA ALA A 345 -18.18 -4.25 15.69
C ALA A 345 -18.39 -3.35 14.45
N ILE A 346 -17.31 -2.73 13.96
CA ILE A 346 -17.32 -1.94 12.72
C ILE A 346 -17.67 -2.84 11.53
N GLN A 347 -17.02 -3.98 11.36
CA GLN A 347 -17.26 -4.89 10.25
C GLN A 347 -18.71 -5.36 10.20
N GLN A 348 -19.27 -5.74 11.35
CA GLN A 348 -20.66 -6.16 11.48
C GLN A 348 -21.63 -5.05 11.08
N GLN A 349 -21.35 -3.81 11.49
CA GLN A 349 -22.23 -2.67 11.23
C GLN A 349 -22.09 -2.13 9.81
N GLN A 350 -20.86 -2.03 9.30
CA GLN A 350 -20.56 -1.44 8.00
C GLN A 350 -20.83 -2.41 6.85
N ASN A 351 -20.99 -3.70 7.11
CA ASN A 351 -21.23 -4.70 6.06
C ASN A 351 -22.47 -5.54 6.38
N PRO A 352 -23.66 -4.90 6.50
CA PRO A 352 -24.88 -5.63 6.75
C PRO A 352 -25.26 -6.49 5.53
N PRO A 353 -26.03 -7.58 5.72
CA PRO A 353 -26.52 -8.40 4.61
C PRO A 353 -27.33 -7.64 3.56
N SER A 354 -28.01 -6.56 3.98
CA SER A 354 -28.70 -5.63 3.10
C SER A 354 -28.43 -4.19 3.53
N CYS A 355 -28.10 -3.33 2.56
CA CYS A 355 -27.96 -1.90 2.78
C CYS A 355 -29.37 -1.29 2.80
N SER A 356 -29.90 -0.99 3.98
CA SER A 356 -31.18 -0.27 4.12
C SER A 356 -30.92 1.22 4.36
N ASP A 357 -31.89 2.04 3.94
CA ASP A 357 -31.81 3.50 4.04
C ASP A 357 -31.94 4.03 5.47
N GLU A 358 -32.47 3.22 6.40
CA GLU A 358 -32.91 3.71 7.70
C GLU A 358 -31.78 4.14 8.66
N HIS A 359 -30.51 3.84 8.36
CA HIS A 359 -29.41 4.10 9.29
C HIS A 359 -28.12 4.49 8.56
N VAL A 360 -28.18 5.41 7.61
CA VAL A 360 -27.01 5.84 6.83
C VAL A 360 -26.56 7.22 7.27
N GLN A 361 -25.29 7.32 7.65
CA GLN A 361 -24.59 8.58 7.86
C GLN A 361 -23.68 8.85 6.67
N TYR A 362 -23.97 9.94 5.97
CA TYR A 362 -23.21 10.34 4.79
C TYR A 362 -22.48 11.63 5.05
N LEU A 363 -21.18 11.60 4.78
CA LEU A 363 -20.34 12.79 4.80
C LEU A 363 -20.37 13.41 3.40
N THR A 364 -21.16 14.48 3.24
CA THR A 364 -21.48 15.00 1.90
C THR A 364 -20.34 15.68 1.19
N ASP A 365 -19.36 16.25 1.90
CA ASP A 365 -18.34 17.02 1.20
C ASP A 365 -17.11 17.34 2.07
N MET A 366 -16.01 16.60 1.85
CA MET A 366 -14.69 17.01 2.38
C MET A 366 -14.14 18.24 1.65
N ASN A 367 -14.66 18.64 0.49
CA ASN A 367 -14.17 19.84 -0.21
C ASN A 367 -14.64 21.15 0.42
N ARG A 368 -15.71 21.14 1.22
CA ARG A 368 -16.18 22.36 1.91
C ARG A 368 -15.14 22.89 2.89
N HIS A 369 -14.25 22.02 3.38
CA HIS A 369 -13.12 22.39 4.20
C HIS A 369 -11.89 21.73 3.60
N PRO A 370 -11.08 22.43 2.80
CA PRO A 370 -9.87 21.85 2.22
C PRO A 370 -8.95 21.41 3.36
N LEU A 371 -8.96 20.10 3.65
CA LEU A 371 -8.22 19.50 4.74
C LEU A 371 -6.95 18.85 4.19
N ALA A 372 -5.82 19.11 4.85
CA ALA A 372 -4.58 18.39 4.62
C ALA A 372 -4.75 16.90 4.93
N VAL A 373 -3.94 16.05 4.29
CA VAL A 373 -4.05 14.58 4.38
C VAL A 373 -4.23 14.08 5.81
N GLY A 374 -3.36 14.47 6.74
CA GLY A 374 -3.46 14.03 8.14
C GLY A 374 -4.76 14.46 8.84
N HIS A 375 -5.29 15.65 8.52
CA HIS A 375 -6.53 16.11 9.12
C HIS A 375 -7.75 15.42 8.49
N GLY A 376 -7.78 15.27 7.16
CA GLY A 376 -8.85 14.55 6.47
C GLY A 376 -8.95 13.09 6.89
N LEU A 377 -7.83 12.36 7.00
CA LEU A 377 -7.86 10.97 7.47
C LEU A 377 -8.34 10.81 8.92
N ARG A 378 -7.94 11.73 9.81
CA ARG A 378 -8.45 11.73 11.19
C ARG A 378 -9.95 12.04 11.24
N TRP A 379 -10.42 12.92 10.35
CA TRP A 379 -11.84 13.20 10.20
C TRP A 379 -12.62 11.97 9.72
N GLU A 380 -12.11 11.27 8.71
CA GLU A 380 -12.68 10.01 8.22
C GLU A 380 -12.75 8.94 9.32
N ALA A 381 -11.67 8.77 10.11
CA ALA A 381 -11.64 7.89 11.26
C ALA A 381 -12.66 8.28 12.35
N LEU A 382 -12.80 9.58 12.62
CA LEU A 382 -13.80 10.11 13.55
C LEU A 382 -15.23 9.79 13.11
N MET A 383 -15.53 10.00 11.83
CA MET A 383 -16.85 9.71 11.27
C MET A 383 -17.16 8.21 11.32
N LEU A 384 -16.17 7.35 11.09
CA LEU A 384 -16.31 5.91 11.28
C LEU A 384 -16.68 5.57 12.74
N GLY A 385 -16.01 6.17 13.72
CA GLY A 385 -16.31 6.00 15.15
C GLY A 385 -17.71 6.51 15.54
N GLU A 386 -18.09 7.70 15.06
CA GLU A 386 -19.41 8.29 15.30
C GLU A 386 -20.53 7.45 14.67
N SER A 387 -20.26 6.85 13.51
CA SER A 387 -21.20 5.93 12.89
C SER A 387 -21.45 4.70 13.78
N LEU A 388 -20.40 4.16 14.41
CA LEU A 388 -20.47 3.03 15.35
C LEU A 388 -21.33 3.39 16.57
N LYS A 389 -21.10 4.57 17.15
CA LYS A 389 -21.88 5.09 18.27
C LYS A 389 -23.38 5.19 17.92
N ASN A 390 -23.68 5.68 16.72
CA ASN A 390 -25.06 5.90 16.26
C ASN A 390 -25.71 4.68 15.60
N LYS A 391 -25.04 3.52 15.57
CA LYS A 391 -25.53 2.29 14.92
C LYS A 391 -25.90 2.52 13.44
N SER A 392 -25.02 3.19 12.71
CA SER A 392 -25.26 3.64 11.34
C SER A 392 -24.13 3.28 10.37
N ILE A 393 -24.46 3.11 9.10
CA ILE A 393 -23.49 2.85 8.04
C ILE A 393 -22.80 4.17 7.70
N TYR A 394 -21.48 4.17 7.75
CA TYR A 394 -20.65 5.28 7.32
C TYR A 394 -20.40 5.18 5.82
N LEU A 395 -20.89 6.18 5.08
CA LEU A 395 -20.57 6.33 3.67
C LEU A 395 -19.70 7.58 3.49
N PRO A 396 -18.40 7.40 3.18
CA PRO A 396 -17.53 8.51 2.92
C PRO A 396 -17.88 9.19 1.59
N GLY A 397 -17.67 10.50 1.54
CA GLY A 397 -17.91 11.29 0.33
C GLY A 397 -16.90 10.95 -0.78
N PRO A 398 -17.30 11.03 -2.06
CA PRO A 398 -16.42 10.74 -3.20
C PRO A 398 -15.41 11.86 -3.50
N THR A 399 -15.57 13.04 -2.87
CA THR A 399 -14.85 14.25 -3.26
C THR A 399 -13.97 14.79 -2.13
N TRP A 400 -12.66 14.65 -2.33
CA TRP A 400 -11.61 15.35 -1.59
C TRP A 400 -10.64 15.94 -2.59
N SER A 401 -10.41 17.25 -2.55
CA SER A 401 -9.65 18.00 -3.56
C SER A 401 -8.26 17.41 -3.83
N LEU A 402 -7.57 16.92 -2.79
CA LEU A 402 -6.27 16.25 -2.92
C LEU A 402 -6.32 14.92 -3.69
N PHE A 403 -7.49 14.28 -3.76
CA PHE A 403 -7.68 13.00 -4.44
C PHE A 403 -8.71 13.06 -5.57
N SER A 404 -9.09 14.27 -6.00
CA SER A 404 -10.06 14.50 -7.08
C SER A 404 -9.32 14.78 -8.39
N TYR A 405 -8.74 13.74 -9.00
CA TYR A 405 -8.07 13.82 -10.31
C TYR A 405 -8.47 12.66 -11.23
N HIS A 406 -8.10 12.75 -12.50
CA HIS A 406 -8.63 11.89 -13.58
C HIS A 406 -8.54 10.38 -13.30
N LYS A 407 -7.41 9.90 -12.76
CA LYS A 407 -7.22 8.47 -12.40
C LYS A 407 -8.17 7.99 -11.30
N CYS A 408 -8.65 8.90 -10.46
CA CYS A 408 -9.47 8.62 -9.28
C CYS A 408 -10.86 9.25 -9.38
N ALA A 409 -11.32 9.56 -10.60
CA ALA A 409 -12.60 10.21 -10.84
C ALA A 409 -13.77 9.41 -10.22
N GLY A 410 -14.51 10.05 -9.33
CA GLY A 410 -15.65 9.46 -8.63
C GLY A 410 -15.32 8.56 -7.43
N LEU A 411 -14.04 8.23 -7.22
CA LEU A 411 -13.58 7.43 -6.07
C LEU A 411 -12.86 8.28 -5.00
N GLY A 412 -12.20 9.37 -5.40
CA GLY A 412 -11.47 10.22 -4.46
C GLY A 412 -10.36 9.46 -3.74
N LEU A 413 -10.28 9.63 -2.42
CA LEU A 413 -9.33 8.91 -1.55
C LEU A 413 -9.44 7.38 -1.68
N TRP A 414 -10.66 6.88 -1.91
CA TRP A 414 -10.95 5.45 -2.01
C TRP A 414 -10.44 4.81 -3.30
N CYS A 415 -9.84 5.59 -4.20
CA CYS A 415 -9.01 5.09 -5.27
C CYS A 415 -7.77 4.36 -4.75
N HIS A 416 -7.24 4.83 -3.61
CA HIS A 416 -6.01 4.37 -2.96
C HIS A 416 -6.25 3.45 -1.76
N LEU A 417 -7.36 3.69 -1.04
CA LEU A 417 -7.70 2.98 0.17
C LEU A 417 -8.90 2.05 -0.03
N GLU A 418 -8.98 0.99 0.78
CA GLU A 418 -10.16 0.15 0.85
C GLU A 418 -11.35 0.94 1.39
N HIS A 419 -12.53 0.70 0.83
CA HIS A 419 -13.74 1.35 1.31
C HIS A 419 -14.13 0.77 2.68
N PRO A 420 -14.57 1.58 3.66
CA PRO A 420 -14.90 1.10 5.00
C PRO A 420 -16.18 0.24 5.06
N THR A 421 -16.99 0.25 4.00
CA THR A 421 -18.26 -0.47 3.87
C THR A 421 -18.44 -1.09 2.48
N THR A 422 -19.15 -2.19 2.38
CA THR A 422 -19.62 -2.78 1.11
C THR A 422 -20.85 -2.07 0.53
N CYS A 423 -21.50 -1.17 1.27
CA CYS A 423 -22.68 -0.46 0.81
C CYS A 423 -22.35 0.64 -0.20
N LYS A 424 -23.23 0.82 -1.20
CA LYS A 424 -23.08 1.81 -2.28
C LYS A 424 -24.16 2.89 -2.16
N ALA A 425 -23.76 4.15 -2.31
CA ALA A 425 -24.66 5.31 -2.24
C ALA A 425 -25.77 5.29 -3.31
N ALA A 426 -25.50 4.73 -4.50
CA ALA A 426 -26.47 4.65 -5.60
C ALA A 426 -27.75 3.86 -5.26
N ASN A 427 -27.73 3.05 -4.20
CA ASN A 427 -28.87 2.23 -3.79
C ASN A 427 -29.76 2.91 -2.75
N MET A 428 -29.49 4.17 -2.39
CA MET A 428 -30.10 4.80 -1.22
C MET A 428 -31.01 5.98 -1.57
N SER A 429 -32.23 5.96 -1.05
CA SER A 429 -33.27 6.96 -1.36
C SER A 429 -33.33 8.14 -0.39
N SER A 430 -32.80 7.98 0.83
CA SER A 430 -32.72 9.05 1.82
C SER A 430 -31.35 9.10 2.49
N VAL A 431 -30.54 10.08 2.07
CA VAL A 431 -29.22 10.32 2.65
C VAL A 431 -29.32 11.47 3.65
N ARG A 432 -29.12 11.20 4.94
CA ARG A 432 -29.05 12.25 5.96
C ARG A 432 -27.68 12.90 5.92
N GLU A 433 -27.60 14.09 5.33
CA GLU A 433 -26.41 14.92 5.35
C GLU A 433 -26.05 15.31 6.78
N ILE A 434 -24.89 14.87 7.25
CA ILE A 434 -24.32 15.40 8.49
C ILE A 434 -23.60 16.69 8.14
N ALA A 435 -24.23 17.83 8.42
CA ALA A 435 -23.62 19.13 8.20
C ALA A 435 -22.32 19.26 9.01
N SER A 436 -21.23 19.63 8.34
CA SER A 436 -19.89 19.79 8.94
C SER A 436 -19.84 20.72 10.17
N GLN A 437 -20.79 21.66 10.28
CA GLN A 437 -20.94 22.56 11.42
C GLN A 437 -21.36 21.86 12.73
N VAL A 438 -22.02 20.70 12.66
CA VAL A 438 -22.47 19.95 13.84
C VAL A 438 -21.29 19.20 14.49
N LEU A 439 -20.26 18.82 13.74
CA LEU A 439 -19.12 18.07 14.31
C LEU A 439 -18.05 18.94 14.96
N VAL A 440 -17.75 20.14 14.43
CA VAL A 440 -16.72 21.03 15.03
C VAL A 440 -17.06 21.38 16.50
N THR A 441 -18.34 21.45 16.85
CA THR A 441 -18.81 21.72 18.22
C THR A 441 -18.89 20.47 19.11
N HIS A 442 -19.02 19.26 18.54
CA HIS A 442 -19.09 18.01 19.29
C HIS A 442 -17.71 17.39 19.56
N VAL A 443 -16.80 17.46 18.60
CA VAL A 443 -15.41 16.96 18.70
C VAL A 443 -14.62 17.65 19.82
N THR A 444 -14.95 18.91 20.12
CA THR A 444 -14.20 19.74 21.09
C THR A 444 -14.68 19.64 22.54
N ARG A 445 -15.80 18.95 22.86
CA ARG A 445 -16.39 19.01 24.22
C ARG A 445 -16.63 17.68 24.94
N ARG A 446 -16.69 16.54 24.25
CA ARG A 446 -16.68 15.21 24.90
C ARG A 446 -16.47 14.14 23.85
N TRP A 447 -15.33 13.45 23.94
CA TRP A 447 -15.08 12.25 23.17
C TRP A 447 -15.94 11.12 23.74
N ASP A 448 -17.07 10.87 23.11
CA ASP A 448 -17.96 9.77 23.49
C ASP A 448 -17.58 8.51 22.71
N PHE A 449 -17.20 7.47 23.43
CA PHE A 449 -17.00 6.14 22.87
C PHE A 449 -18.35 5.52 22.49
N ALA A 450 -18.35 4.61 21.52
CA ALA A 450 -19.47 3.70 21.37
C ALA A 450 -19.64 2.85 22.65
N GLU A 451 -20.89 2.46 22.94
CA GLU A 451 -21.23 1.69 24.14
C GLU A 451 -20.36 0.43 24.24
N GLY A 452 -19.70 0.23 25.39
CA GLY A 452 -18.85 -0.95 25.64
C GLY A 452 -17.38 -0.83 25.22
N PHE A 453 -16.90 0.37 24.86
CA PHE A 453 -15.49 0.61 24.49
C PHE A 453 -14.73 1.60 25.38
N HIS A 454 -15.31 2.01 26.51
CA HIS A 454 -14.66 2.94 27.46
C HIS A 454 -13.35 2.38 28.06
N ASP A 455 -13.21 1.05 28.12
CA ASP A 455 -12.04 0.35 28.66
C ASP A 455 -10.81 0.38 27.73
N VAL A 456 -11.00 0.77 26.47
CA VAL A 456 -9.95 0.77 25.44
C VAL A 456 -8.98 1.95 25.61
N GLY A 457 -9.47 3.08 26.10
CA GLY A 457 -8.74 4.35 26.11
C GLY A 457 -8.85 5.11 24.79
N MET A 458 -8.67 6.42 24.88
CA MET A 458 -8.85 7.35 23.77
C MET A 458 -7.82 7.11 22.66
N PHE A 459 -6.56 6.93 23.02
CA PHE A 459 -5.49 6.80 22.04
C PHE A 459 -5.59 5.48 21.26
N ASN A 460 -5.91 4.37 21.93
CA ASN A 460 -6.13 3.08 21.27
C ASN A 460 -7.38 3.11 20.38
N TRP A 461 -8.46 3.74 20.85
CA TRP A 461 -9.65 3.95 20.04
C TRP A 461 -9.34 4.68 18.73
N PHE A 462 -8.64 5.82 18.78
CA PHE A 462 -8.28 6.56 17.57
C PHE A 462 -7.30 5.84 16.68
N SER A 463 -6.27 5.21 17.27
CA SER A 463 -5.32 4.39 16.50
C SER A 463 -6.03 3.27 15.76
N THR A 464 -6.98 2.59 16.41
CA THR A 464 -7.77 1.53 15.78
C THR A 464 -8.66 2.06 14.66
N LEU A 465 -9.39 3.15 14.88
CA LEU A 465 -10.22 3.76 13.83
C LEU A 465 -9.37 4.21 12.64
N MET A 466 -8.24 4.86 12.91
CA MET A 466 -7.27 5.30 11.91
C MET A 466 -6.76 4.10 11.08
N GLY A 467 -6.38 3.01 11.73
CA GLY A 467 -5.92 1.79 11.06
C GLY A 467 -6.99 1.11 10.19
N LEU A 468 -8.26 1.18 10.60
CA LEU A 468 -9.39 0.62 9.83
C LEU A 468 -9.78 1.51 8.64
N THR A 469 -9.58 2.83 8.77
CA THR A 469 -9.81 3.81 7.70
C THR A 469 -8.69 3.79 6.66
N VAL A 470 -7.42 3.67 7.07
CA VAL A 470 -6.26 3.74 6.18
C VAL A 470 -5.75 2.35 5.85
N ARG A 471 -6.59 1.56 5.18
CA ARG A 471 -6.21 0.27 4.60
C ARG A 471 -5.81 0.47 3.13
N PRO A 472 -4.52 0.36 2.76
CA PRO A 472 -4.11 0.52 1.37
C PRO A 472 -4.75 -0.55 0.48
N ARG A 473 -5.13 -0.18 -0.74
CA ARG A 473 -5.42 -1.16 -1.80
C ARG A 473 -4.13 -1.78 -2.31
N SER A 474 -4.26 -2.89 -3.04
CA SER A 474 -3.13 -3.60 -3.64
C SER A 474 -2.21 -2.70 -4.47
N LEU A 475 -2.77 -1.82 -5.30
CA LEU A 475 -1.95 -0.88 -6.09
C LEU A 475 -1.06 0.02 -5.19
N LEU A 476 -1.65 0.71 -4.21
CA LEU A 476 -0.88 1.55 -3.29
C LEU A 476 0.11 0.73 -2.45
N HIS A 477 -0.26 -0.50 -2.07
CA HIS A 477 0.64 -1.41 -1.38
C HIS A 477 1.86 -1.78 -2.24
N SER A 478 1.65 -2.08 -3.52
CA SER A 478 2.70 -2.31 -4.52
C SER A 478 3.63 -1.11 -4.65
N GLU A 479 3.05 0.08 -4.79
CA GLU A 479 3.79 1.33 -4.91
C GLU A 479 4.61 1.62 -3.65
N LEU A 480 4.05 1.37 -2.46
CA LEU A 480 4.75 1.50 -1.19
C LEU A 480 5.93 0.52 -1.10
N ASN A 481 5.76 -0.73 -1.50
CA ASN A 481 6.83 -1.73 -1.49
C ASN A 481 7.92 -1.41 -2.52
N HIS A 482 7.54 -0.94 -3.71
CA HIS A 482 8.47 -0.41 -4.69
C HIS A 482 9.26 0.77 -4.12
N MET A 483 8.58 1.73 -3.48
CA MET A 483 9.21 2.89 -2.86
C MET A 483 10.23 2.49 -1.79
N LYS A 484 9.87 1.55 -0.90
CA LYS A 484 10.78 1.01 0.12
C LYS A 484 12.04 0.42 -0.50
N ASN A 485 11.90 -0.34 -1.58
CA ASN A 485 13.04 -0.92 -2.30
C ASN A 485 13.93 0.18 -2.92
N VAL A 486 13.33 1.19 -3.54
CA VAL A 486 14.05 2.31 -4.18
C VAL A 486 14.85 3.11 -3.15
N ILE A 487 14.27 3.41 -1.99
CA ILE A 487 14.93 4.22 -0.96
C ILE A 487 15.78 3.40 0.00
N GLY A 488 15.81 2.06 -0.12
CA GLY A 488 16.53 1.19 0.80
C GLY A 488 15.94 1.15 2.21
N PHE A 489 14.62 1.28 2.35
CA PHE A 489 13.92 1.29 3.64
C PHE A 489 14.11 -0.04 4.39
N LYS A 490 14.85 0.00 5.51
CA LYS A 490 15.20 -1.18 6.33
C LYS A 490 15.10 -0.85 7.81
N HIS A 491 14.70 -1.84 8.59
CA HIS A 491 14.61 -1.77 10.06
C HIS A 491 15.94 -2.16 10.72
N PRO A 492 16.26 -1.65 11.93
CA PRO A 492 15.48 -0.65 12.67
C PRO A 492 15.65 0.77 12.08
N ILE A 493 14.59 1.58 12.12
CA ILE A 493 14.56 2.93 11.54
C ILE A 493 13.77 3.93 12.39
N ILE A 494 14.31 5.14 12.54
CA ILE A 494 13.63 6.25 13.23
C ILE A 494 12.83 7.05 12.19
N GLY A 495 11.52 7.14 12.38
CA GLY A 495 10.65 8.00 11.57
C GLY A 495 10.65 9.41 12.14
N VAL A 496 11.02 10.40 11.32
CA VAL A 496 11.07 11.81 11.71
C VAL A 496 10.14 12.61 10.82
N HIS A 497 9.22 13.36 11.42
CA HIS A 497 8.36 14.27 10.71
C HIS A 497 8.60 15.73 11.13
N ILE A 498 9.14 16.52 10.20
CA ILE A 498 9.38 17.96 10.37
C ILE A 498 8.34 18.72 9.56
N ARG A 499 7.32 19.25 10.25
CA ARG A 499 6.31 20.13 9.64
C ARG A 499 6.79 21.56 9.69
N TYR A 500 7.16 22.12 8.53
CA TYR A 500 7.42 23.53 8.36
C TYR A 500 6.34 24.26 7.57
N GLY A 501 6.55 24.40 6.26
CA GLY A 501 5.61 25.01 5.30
C GLY A 501 4.78 26.18 5.83
N ASP A 502 3.46 26.07 5.62
CA ASP A 502 2.46 27.02 6.09
C ASP A 502 2.27 27.01 7.62
N GLY A 503 2.82 26.00 8.30
CA GLY A 503 2.76 25.83 9.76
C GLY A 503 3.65 26.81 10.53
N CYS A 504 4.73 27.31 9.93
CA CYS A 504 5.72 28.16 10.61
C CYS A 504 5.59 29.65 10.38
N LEU A 505 4.47 30.12 9.83
CA LEU A 505 4.33 31.54 9.50
C LEU A 505 4.32 32.40 10.79
N PRO A 506 5.20 33.42 10.91
CA PRO A 506 5.38 34.22 12.14
C PRO A 506 4.12 34.92 12.67
N ASN A 507 3.07 35.01 11.85
CA ASN A 507 1.84 35.75 12.13
C ASN A 507 0.64 34.84 12.47
N GLN A 508 0.83 33.53 12.66
CA GLN A 508 -0.24 32.67 13.15
C GLN A 508 -0.37 32.84 14.68
N LEU A 509 -1.20 33.80 15.10
CA LEU A 509 -1.47 34.23 16.50
C LEU A 509 -1.80 33.12 17.51
N HIS A 510 -2.00 31.87 17.07
CA HIS A 510 -2.43 30.75 17.91
C HIS A 510 -1.56 29.49 17.78
N ARG A 511 -0.48 29.49 16.98
CA ARG A 511 0.41 28.33 16.87
C ARG A 511 1.77 28.59 17.52
N PRO A 512 2.32 27.61 18.24
CA PRO A 512 3.72 27.68 18.70
C PRO A 512 4.66 27.89 17.49
N PRO A 513 5.79 28.58 17.68
CA PRO A 513 6.82 28.64 16.66
C PRO A 513 7.30 27.22 16.33
N CYS A 514 7.70 27.00 15.08
CA CYS A 514 8.27 25.73 14.68
C CYS A 514 9.62 25.51 15.35
N GLU A 515 9.86 24.26 15.74
CA GLU A 515 11.13 23.85 16.31
C GLU A 515 12.22 23.83 15.23
N PRO A 516 13.43 24.34 15.53
CA PRO A 516 14.55 24.30 14.59
C PRO A 516 15.01 22.85 14.34
N VAL A 517 15.63 22.59 13.17
CA VAL A 517 16.06 21.24 12.77
C VAL A 517 17.06 20.66 13.77
N GLU A 518 17.88 21.50 14.39
CA GLU A 518 18.85 21.14 15.41
C GLU A 518 18.20 20.41 16.59
N THR A 519 17.00 20.83 17.01
CA THR A 519 16.27 20.15 18.09
C THR A 519 15.91 18.72 17.69
N TYR A 520 15.50 18.50 16.43
CA TYR A 520 15.24 17.14 15.92
C TYR A 520 16.51 16.31 15.87
N VAL A 521 17.65 16.89 15.46
CA VAL A 521 18.95 16.20 15.45
C VAL A 521 19.33 15.74 16.85
N GLU A 522 19.13 16.56 17.89
CA GLU A 522 19.41 16.18 19.28
C GLU A 522 18.58 14.96 19.73
N GLU A 523 17.29 14.93 19.42
CA GLU A 523 16.41 13.81 19.77
C GLU A 523 16.67 12.55 18.95
N ILE A 524 17.03 12.71 17.66
CA ILE A 524 17.48 11.60 16.82
C ILE A 524 18.74 10.99 17.45
N MET A 525 19.74 11.81 17.79
CA MET A 525 20.98 11.33 18.43
C MET A 525 20.69 10.63 19.76
N ARG A 526 19.72 11.11 20.53
CA ARG A 526 19.28 10.44 21.77
C ARG A 526 18.74 9.05 21.49
N MET A 527 17.91 8.86 20.47
CA MET A 527 17.39 7.54 20.09
C MET A 527 18.46 6.63 19.47
N VAL A 528 19.32 7.17 18.60
CA VAL A 528 20.48 6.47 18.02
C VAL A 528 21.36 5.87 19.12
N MET A 529 21.72 6.68 20.12
CA MET A 529 22.55 6.21 21.24
C MET A 529 21.83 5.21 22.15
N LYS A 530 20.51 5.38 22.35
CA LYS A 530 19.74 4.53 23.26
C LYS A 530 19.40 3.16 22.67
N TYR A 531 19.09 3.10 21.37
CA TYR A 531 18.56 1.92 20.71
C TYR A 531 19.48 1.34 19.63
N GLU A 532 20.68 1.91 19.45
CA GLU A 532 21.69 1.45 18.48
C GLU A 532 21.18 1.46 17.03
N VAL A 533 20.40 2.49 16.68
CA VAL A 533 19.77 2.65 15.36
C VAL A 533 20.59 3.61 14.51
N SER A 534 20.79 3.31 13.23
CA SER A 534 21.65 4.10 12.34
C SER A 534 20.94 4.69 11.13
N THR A 535 19.63 4.50 11.00
CA THR A 535 18.87 4.91 9.81
C THR A 535 17.67 5.77 10.24
N VAL A 536 17.44 6.85 9.50
CA VAL A 536 16.34 7.78 9.70
C VAL A 536 15.52 7.87 8.41
N PHE A 537 14.19 7.79 8.53
CA PHE A 537 13.29 8.20 7.46
C PHE A 537 12.73 9.59 7.77
N LEU A 538 13.00 10.56 6.89
CA LEU A 538 12.51 11.92 7.01
C LEU A 538 11.31 12.16 6.09
N ALA A 539 10.19 12.56 6.71
CA ALA A 539 9.06 13.19 6.03
C ALA A 539 9.05 14.68 6.36
N THR A 540 9.04 15.53 5.34
CA THR A 540 8.98 16.99 5.52
C THR A 540 8.37 17.67 4.30
N ASP A 541 7.73 18.81 4.55
CA ASP A 541 7.23 19.76 3.56
C ASP A 541 8.27 20.85 3.20
N SER A 542 9.51 20.74 3.69
CA SER A 542 10.58 21.72 3.48
C SER A 542 11.85 21.10 2.89
N ALA A 543 12.21 21.53 1.68
CA ALA A 543 13.50 21.19 1.07
C ALA A 543 14.69 21.64 1.94
N GLN A 544 14.57 22.81 2.57
CA GLN A 544 15.59 23.33 3.47
C GLN A 544 15.77 22.44 4.71
N ALA A 545 14.69 21.95 5.30
CA ALA A 545 14.78 21.05 6.46
C ALA A 545 15.48 19.73 6.09
N LEU A 546 15.20 19.19 4.90
CA LEU A 546 15.87 18.00 4.37
C LEU A 546 17.38 18.24 4.19
N GLU A 547 17.77 19.37 3.61
CA GLU A 547 19.19 19.74 3.42
C GLU A 547 19.90 19.94 4.77
N GLN A 548 19.27 20.66 5.70
CA GLN A 548 19.81 20.93 7.04
C GLN A 548 19.99 19.65 7.85
N LEU A 549 19.02 18.73 7.80
CA LEU A 549 19.14 17.45 8.49
C LEU A 549 20.32 16.66 7.92
N LYS A 550 20.41 16.54 6.58
CA LYS A 550 21.51 15.84 5.92
C LYS A 550 22.89 16.45 6.19
N SER A 551 22.98 17.78 6.36
CA SER A 551 24.26 18.43 6.66
C SER A 551 24.69 18.29 8.12
N ASN A 552 23.74 18.12 9.04
CA ASN A 552 23.99 18.07 10.48
C ASN A 552 24.01 16.63 11.04
N PHE A 553 23.79 15.62 10.20
CA PHE A 553 23.56 14.25 10.63
C PHE A 553 24.33 13.26 9.76
N ASP A 554 25.32 12.59 10.35
CA ASP A 554 26.25 11.67 9.66
C ASP A 554 25.66 10.28 9.34
N PHE A 555 24.42 10.02 9.74
CA PHE A 555 23.76 8.73 9.54
C PHE A 555 22.87 8.72 8.30
N GLU A 556 22.48 7.52 7.88
CA GLU A 556 21.68 7.31 6.68
C GLU A 556 20.30 7.98 6.82
N THR A 557 20.04 8.99 5.99
CA THR A 557 18.76 9.70 5.94
C THR A 557 18.01 9.36 4.65
N LEU A 558 16.98 8.55 4.79
CA LEU A 558 16.04 8.17 3.74
C LEU A 558 14.92 9.20 3.63
N HIS A 559 14.42 9.42 2.41
CA HIS A 559 13.23 10.23 2.15
C HIS A 559 12.60 9.78 0.84
N ALA A 560 11.28 9.99 0.67
CA ALA A 560 10.67 9.75 -0.63
C ALA A 560 11.27 10.71 -1.68
N PRO A 561 11.57 10.24 -2.92
CA PRO A 561 12.18 11.02 -4.00
C PRO A 561 11.14 11.91 -4.69
N VAL A 562 10.49 12.76 -3.91
CA VAL A 562 9.47 13.71 -4.36
C VAL A 562 10.08 15.11 -4.33
N ASP A 563 9.79 15.92 -5.35
CA ASP A 563 10.19 17.33 -5.37
C ASP A 563 9.51 18.10 -4.23
N ARG A 564 10.28 18.42 -3.19
CA ARG A 564 9.77 19.13 -2.01
C ARG A 564 9.47 20.60 -2.29
N SER A 565 9.93 21.16 -3.42
CA SER A 565 9.58 22.53 -3.82
C SER A 565 8.07 22.70 -4.08
N LEU A 566 7.35 21.60 -4.35
CA LEU A 566 5.89 21.57 -4.46
C LEU A 566 5.21 22.15 -3.21
N PHE A 567 5.82 21.96 -2.03
CA PHE A 567 5.28 22.40 -0.75
C PHE A 567 5.77 23.80 -0.32
N ASP A 568 6.74 24.40 -1.03
CA ASP A 568 7.28 25.71 -0.68
C ASP A 568 6.29 26.83 -1.03
N SER A 569 5.46 27.21 -0.06
CA SER A 569 4.51 28.30 -0.19
C SER A 569 4.04 28.85 1.14
N ARG A 570 3.62 30.11 1.11
CA ARG A 570 2.89 30.75 2.22
C ARG A 570 1.39 30.44 2.22
N TRP A 571 0.88 29.78 1.17
CA TRP A 571 -0.53 29.39 1.06
C TRP A 571 -0.71 27.94 1.50
N TRP A 572 -1.84 27.65 2.15
CA TRP A 572 -2.23 26.28 2.49
C TRP A 572 -2.22 25.39 1.25
N ILE A 573 -1.56 24.23 1.36
CA ILE A 573 -1.36 23.33 0.22
C ILE A 573 -2.70 22.87 -0.37
N ASP A 574 -3.70 22.68 0.48
CA ASP A 574 -5.04 22.25 0.08
C ASP A 574 -5.76 23.28 -0.78
N HIS A 575 -5.53 24.58 -0.51
CA HIS A 575 -6.03 25.66 -1.37
C HIS A 575 -5.33 25.66 -2.71
N ARG A 576 -4.00 25.49 -2.74
CA ARG A 576 -3.23 25.45 -3.98
C ARG A 576 -3.69 24.32 -4.89
N ALA A 577 -3.94 23.14 -4.31
CA ALA A 577 -4.50 22.00 -5.04
C ALA A 577 -5.91 22.31 -5.56
N ALA A 578 -6.79 22.85 -4.71
CA ALA A 578 -8.16 23.21 -5.10
C ALA A 578 -8.23 24.28 -6.21
N PHE A 579 -7.25 25.20 -6.27
CA PHE A 579 -7.14 26.23 -7.31
C PHE A 579 -6.29 25.81 -8.52
N GLY A 580 -5.82 24.56 -8.60
CA GLY A 580 -5.01 24.07 -9.72
C GLY A 580 -3.61 24.70 -9.82
N VAL A 581 -3.09 25.27 -8.72
CA VAL A 581 -1.74 25.84 -8.63
C VAL A 581 -0.69 24.75 -8.51
N VAL A 582 -1.06 23.61 -7.93
CA VAL A 582 -0.24 22.39 -7.83
C VAL A 582 -1.09 21.21 -8.27
N ASP A 583 -0.43 20.17 -8.76
CA ASP A 583 -1.09 18.92 -9.11
C ASP A 583 -1.58 18.21 -7.83
N PRO A 584 -2.92 18.07 -7.61
CA PRO A 584 -3.45 17.39 -6.43
C PRO A 584 -2.96 15.95 -6.33
N MET A 585 -2.75 15.26 -7.47
CA MET A 585 -2.25 13.88 -7.49
C MET A 585 -0.88 13.80 -6.81
N GLN A 586 0.06 14.65 -7.23
CA GLN A 586 1.41 14.66 -6.67
C GLN A 586 1.42 14.99 -5.18
N VAL A 587 0.61 15.98 -4.74
CA VAL A 587 0.53 16.35 -3.33
C VAL A 587 -0.10 15.25 -2.49
N GLY A 588 -1.25 14.72 -2.92
CA GLY A 588 -2.02 13.72 -2.19
C GLY A 588 -1.28 12.39 -2.08
N GLU A 589 -0.74 11.88 -3.19
CA GLU A 589 -0.03 10.59 -3.24
C GLU A 589 1.30 10.66 -2.48
N SER A 590 2.08 11.74 -2.63
CA SER A 590 3.35 11.87 -1.88
C SER A 590 3.13 11.99 -0.38
N ALA A 591 2.14 12.77 0.06
CA ALA A 591 1.80 12.89 1.47
C ALA A 591 1.26 11.57 2.04
N LEU A 592 0.45 10.82 1.28
CA LEU A 592 -0.02 9.50 1.69
C LEU A 592 1.14 8.49 1.78
N MET A 593 2.09 8.54 0.85
CA MET A 593 3.30 7.70 0.86
C MET A 593 4.18 7.98 2.09
N ASP A 594 4.49 9.25 2.36
CA ASP A 594 5.26 9.66 3.55
C ASP A 594 4.56 9.22 4.85
N LEU A 595 3.23 9.35 4.93
CA LEU A 595 2.44 8.92 6.07
C LEU A 595 2.58 7.41 6.31
N LEU A 596 2.47 6.61 5.25
CA LEU A 596 2.57 5.16 5.33
C LEU A 596 3.99 4.71 5.70
N LEU A 597 5.03 5.31 5.12
CA LEU A 597 6.43 5.04 5.47
C LEU A 597 6.75 5.42 6.93
N LEU A 598 6.32 6.60 7.39
CA LEU A 598 6.45 7.00 8.81
C LEU A 598 5.76 6.01 9.74
N SER A 599 4.57 5.52 9.37
CA SER A 599 3.82 4.58 10.20
C SER A 599 4.52 3.22 10.36
N GLU A 600 5.44 2.87 9.47
CA GLU A 600 6.18 1.62 9.58
C GLU A 600 7.44 1.73 10.43
N CYS A 601 8.01 2.94 10.57
CA CYS A 601 9.22 3.17 11.36
C CYS A 601 9.11 2.71 12.82
N ASP A 602 10.19 2.16 13.37
CA ASP A 602 10.22 1.54 14.71
C ASP A 602 10.10 2.56 15.84
N TYR A 603 10.60 3.77 15.59
CA TYR A 603 10.56 4.90 16.50
C TYR A 603 9.98 6.13 15.81
N PHE A 604 9.48 7.08 16.60
CA PHE A 604 8.84 8.27 16.07
C PHE A 604 9.34 9.58 16.71
N ILE A 605 9.72 10.55 15.90
CA ILE A 605 10.02 11.92 16.32
C ILE A 605 9.16 12.89 15.50
N GLY A 606 8.44 13.78 16.15
CA GLY A 606 7.62 14.77 15.46
C GLY A 606 6.97 15.79 16.38
N THR A 607 5.81 16.31 15.97
CA THR A 607 4.99 17.17 16.82
C THR A 607 3.53 16.82 16.71
N PHE A 608 2.87 16.49 17.83
CA PHE A 608 1.45 16.13 17.85
C PHE A 608 0.50 17.30 17.63
N SER A 609 0.98 18.54 17.56
CA SER A 609 0.18 19.66 17.01
C SER A 609 -0.05 19.52 15.51
N SER A 610 0.74 18.68 14.82
CA SER A 610 0.49 18.32 13.44
C SER A 610 -0.41 17.10 13.35
N HIS A 611 -1.59 17.26 12.75
CA HIS A 611 -2.47 16.14 12.43
C HIS A 611 -1.78 15.07 11.56
N PHE A 612 -0.78 15.44 10.76
CA PHE A 612 -0.01 14.49 9.97
C PHE A 612 0.89 13.61 10.85
N SER A 613 1.64 14.22 11.78
CA SER A 613 2.44 13.48 12.78
C SER A 613 1.56 12.54 13.60
N LEU A 614 0.42 13.06 14.07
CA LEU A 614 -0.47 12.31 14.95
C LEU A 614 -1.13 11.16 14.19
N ALA A 615 -1.55 11.35 12.94
CA ALA A 615 -2.06 10.27 12.09
C ALA A 615 -1.00 9.20 11.82
N ALA A 616 0.26 9.60 11.52
CA ALA A 616 1.36 8.65 11.33
C ALA A 616 1.60 7.80 12.58
N PHE A 617 1.56 8.43 13.74
CA PHE A 617 1.79 7.79 15.04
C PHE A 617 0.62 6.89 15.48
N GLU A 618 -0.62 7.32 15.27
CA GLU A 618 -1.85 6.52 15.44
C GLU A 618 -1.79 5.26 14.56
N LEU A 619 -1.40 5.41 13.27
CA LEU A 619 -1.21 4.29 12.35
C LEU A 619 -0.08 3.35 12.77
N SER A 620 1.06 3.91 13.20
CA SER A 620 2.21 3.12 13.66
C SER A 620 1.83 2.24 14.85
N THR A 621 1.11 2.83 15.80
CA THR A 621 0.63 2.13 17.00
C THR A 621 -0.35 1.02 16.63
N PHE A 622 -1.29 1.27 15.71
CA PHE A 622 -2.21 0.25 15.22
C PHE A 622 -1.49 -0.93 14.57
N LYS A 623 -0.58 -0.67 13.63
CA LYS A 623 0.17 -1.70 12.90
C LYS A 623 1.00 -2.57 13.84
N LYS A 624 1.65 -1.95 14.81
CA LYS A 624 2.52 -2.63 15.80
C LYS A 624 1.73 -3.34 16.89
N GLY A 625 0.52 -2.85 17.19
CA GLY A 625 -0.29 -3.30 18.32
C GLY A 625 0.28 -2.85 19.67
N TYR A 626 1.16 -1.85 19.69
CA TYR A 626 1.70 -1.22 20.90
C TYR A 626 2.20 0.18 20.54
N VAL A 627 2.41 1.02 21.55
CA VAL A 627 2.95 2.37 21.35
C VAL A 627 4.46 2.30 21.13
N PRO A 628 4.98 2.67 19.94
CA PRO A 628 6.42 2.69 19.71
C PRO A 628 7.08 3.80 20.54
N PRO A 629 8.39 3.70 20.84
CA PRO A 629 9.09 4.78 21.50
C PRO A 629 8.98 6.07 20.68
N TYR A 630 8.71 7.18 21.35
CA TYR A 630 8.49 8.45 20.67
C TYR A 630 8.99 9.67 21.42
N VAL A 631 9.23 10.73 20.66
CA VAL A 631 9.41 12.09 21.15
C VAL A 631 8.52 13.03 20.33
N SER A 632 7.74 13.86 21.02
CA SER A 632 6.90 14.90 20.46
C SER A 632 7.08 16.18 21.25
N TYR A 633 7.31 17.31 20.58
CA TYR A 633 7.49 18.60 21.27
C TYR A 633 6.21 19.13 21.94
N ILE A 634 5.05 18.61 21.52
CA ILE A 634 3.73 19.04 21.98
C ILE A 634 2.93 17.80 22.36
N CYS A 635 2.21 17.82 23.48
CA CYS A 635 1.37 16.70 23.90
C CYS A 635 0.02 16.69 23.16
N ILE A 636 -0.63 15.52 23.08
CA ILE A 636 -1.87 15.36 22.30
C ILE A 636 -2.99 16.27 22.82
N LEU A 637 -3.19 16.36 24.15
CA LEU A 637 -4.26 17.21 24.72
C LEU A 637 -4.06 18.71 24.49
N SER A 638 -2.83 19.17 24.22
CA SER A 638 -2.61 20.58 23.86
C SER A 638 -2.95 20.89 22.39
N SER A 639 -3.21 19.86 21.58
CA SER A 639 -3.60 19.98 20.17
C SER A 639 -5.09 19.76 19.91
N ALA A 640 -5.81 19.18 20.87
CA ALA A 640 -7.27 18.98 20.86
C ALA A 640 -7.98 20.16 21.49
#